data_AF-G0PDJ1-F1
#
_entry.id   AF-G0PDJ1-F1
#
_cell.length_a   1.000
_cell.length_b   1.000
_cell.length_c   1.000
_cell.angle_alpha   90.00
_cell.angle_beta   90.00
_cell.angle_gamma   90.00
#
_symmetry.space_group_name_H-M   'P 1'
#
loop_
_entity.id
_entity.type
_entity.pdbx_description
1 polymer ?
#
loop_
_entity_poly.entity_id
_entity_poly.type
_entity_poly.pdbx_seq_one_letter_code
_entity_poly.pdbx_strand_id
1 'polypeptide(L)'
;MISSTTITLLSSLAIVTSGFSVRTPPKNTVQDAHEQLNKLIRCWEPIDSAKPASGYTLSEPIYELCSYMPDPKDYNKFYVNGVEMDSDDYTNVLAMYANPIPGYGMLNVCLQEAFQFHAANHPSQTSLRCLCKREGCNLPKGFTTFLDFNKLPMPEVAF
;
A
#
# COMPACT_ATOMS: atom_id res chain seq x y z
N MET A 1 -56.79 10.23 34.53
CA MET A 1 -56.61 11.55 33.89
C MET A 1 -55.43 12.23 34.54
N ILE A 2 -54.42 12.59 33.74
CA ILE A 2 -53.16 13.22 34.16
C ILE A 2 -53.38 14.73 34.27
N SER A 3 -52.79 15.39 35.28
CA SER A 3 -51.88 16.54 35.12
C SER A 3 -51.97 17.54 36.27
N SER A 4 -50.82 17.83 36.90
CA SER A 4 -50.35 19.20 37.22
C SER A 4 -48.87 19.15 37.64
N THR A 5 -48.01 19.67 36.74
CA THR A 5 -46.81 20.49 37.00
C THR A 5 -45.60 19.93 37.80
N THR A 6 -44.62 19.42 37.04
CA THR A 6 -43.20 19.86 36.93
C THR A 6 -42.44 20.29 38.20
N ILE A 7 -41.35 19.58 38.55
CA ILE A 7 -40.03 20.13 38.98
C ILE A 7 -38.96 19.04 38.76
N THR A 8 -38.14 19.28 37.73
CA THR A 8 -36.69 19.05 37.60
C THR A 8 -35.95 18.23 38.67
N LEU A 9 -35.28 17.15 38.25
CA LEU A 9 -33.85 16.97 38.52
C LEU A 9 -33.22 16.06 37.45
N LEU A 10 -32.70 16.68 36.40
CA LEU A 10 -31.69 16.09 35.51
C LEU A 10 -30.34 16.20 36.23
N SER A 11 -29.74 15.07 36.62
CA SER A 11 -28.33 15.02 37.02
C SER A 11 -27.53 14.42 35.87
N SER A 12 -27.15 15.31 34.98
CA SER A 12 -26.30 15.09 33.82
C SER A 12 -24.90 14.67 34.25
N LEU A 13 -24.44 13.49 33.83
CA LEU A 13 -23.01 13.21 33.66
C LEU A 13 -22.79 12.48 32.34
N ALA A 14 -23.15 13.16 31.24
CA ALA A 14 -22.64 12.80 29.93
C ALA A 14 -21.22 13.36 29.84
N ILE A 15 -20.24 12.49 30.07
CA ILE A 15 -18.85 12.77 29.71
C ILE A 15 -18.83 12.85 28.19
N VAL A 16 -18.93 14.07 27.65
CA VAL A 16 -18.65 14.34 26.25
C VAL A 16 -17.15 14.16 26.09
N THR A 17 -16.72 12.98 25.69
CA THR A 17 -15.42 12.82 25.05
C THR A 17 -15.50 13.56 23.72
N SER A 18 -15.17 14.86 23.76
CA SER A 18 -14.77 15.60 22.58
C SER A 18 -13.52 14.92 22.05
N GLY A 19 -13.70 13.89 21.21
CA GLY A 19 -12.65 13.38 20.36
C GLY A 19 -12.22 14.57 19.53
N PHE A 20 -11.08 15.17 19.90
CA PHE A 20 -10.38 16.07 19.01
C PHE A 20 -10.12 15.24 17.75
N SER A 21 -10.94 15.45 16.73
CA SER A 21 -10.57 15.15 15.37
C SER A 21 -9.46 16.15 15.06
N VAL A 22 -8.26 15.85 15.57
CA VAL A 22 -7.04 16.52 15.17
C VAL A 22 -6.92 16.13 13.72
N ARG A 23 -7.46 16.98 12.85
CA ARG A 23 -7.32 16.84 11.40
C ARG A 23 -5.82 16.83 11.18
N THR A 24 -5.27 15.65 10.93
CA THR A 24 -3.86 15.51 10.57
C THR A 24 -3.61 16.51 9.45
N PRO A 25 -2.60 17.38 9.58
CA PRO A 25 -2.27 18.31 8.51
C PRO A 25 -2.18 17.55 7.20
N PRO A 26 -2.67 18.09 6.08
CA PRO A 26 -2.54 17.44 4.79
C PRO A 26 -1.05 17.15 4.56
N LYS A 27 -0.69 15.87 4.59
CA LYS A 27 0.69 15.43 4.41
C LYS A 27 1.02 15.39 2.93
N ASN A 28 2.27 15.73 2.59
CA ASN A 28 2.79 15.53 1.25
C ASN A 28 3.35 14.11 1.07
N THR A 29 3.67 13.73 -0.17
CA THR A 29 4.12 12.37 -0.50
C THR A 29 5.43 11.98 0.18
N VAL A 30 6.35 12.94 0.42
CA VAL A 30 7.62 12.67 1.12
C VAL A 30 7.37 12.38 2.60
N GLN A 31 6.51 13.17 3.25
CA GLN A 31 6.10 12.94 4.63
C GLN A 31 5.40 11.59 4.77
N ASP A 32 4.47 11.29 3.86
CA ASP A 32 3.79 10.00 3.80
C ASP A 32 4.76 8.82 3.66
N ALA A 33 5.73 8.91 2.75
CA ALA A 33 6.75 7.88 2.59
C ALA A 33 7.53 7.68 3.89
N HIS A 34 8.02 8.75 4.52
CA HIS A 34 8.80 8.67 5.76
C HIS A 34 7.99 8.10 6.93
N GLU A 35 6.72 8.47 7.08
CA GLU A 35 5.84 7.97 8.14
C GLU A 35 5.54 6.47 8.05
N GLN A 36 5.72 5.88 6.86
CA GLN A 36 5.43 4.48 6.59
C GLN A 36 6.67 3.58 6.57
N LEU A 37 7.89 4.14 6.54
CA LEU A 37 9.15 3.38 6.40
C LEU A 37 9.33 2.25 7.42
N ASN A 38 8.87 2.43 8.66
CA ASN A 38 9.09 1.49 9.76
C ASN A 38 7.83 0.68 10.12
N LYS A 39 6.81 0.69 9.24
CA LYS A 39 5.56 -0.04 9.46
C LYS A 39 5.54 -1.29 8.60
N LEU A 40 4.90 -2.34 9.11
CA LEU A 40 4.34 -3.37 8.25
C LEU A 40 3.14 -2.78 7.52
N ILE A 41 3.01 -3.09 6.24
CA ILE A 41 2.04 -2.50 5.32
C ILE A 41 1.07 -3.56 4.81
N ARG A 42 -0.10 -3.09 4.40
CA ARG A 42 -1.09 -3.87 3.67
C ARG A 42 -0.77 -3.80 2.18
N CYS A 43 -0.87 -4.92 1.48
CA CYS A 43 -0.67 -5.00 0.04
C CYS A 43 -1.95 -5.48 -0.62
N TRP A 44 -2.19 -5.05 -1.86
CA TRP A 44 -3.24 -5.64 -2.68
C TRP A 44 -2.84 -7.03 -3.12
N GLU A 45 -3.75 -7.98 -2.95
CA GLU A 45 -3.59 -9.38 -3.29
C GLU A 45 -4.84 -9.90 -3.99
N PRO A 46 -4.72 -10.87 -4.90
CA PRO A 46 -5.89 -11.50 -5.51
C PRO A 46 -6.71 -12.20 -4.43
N ILE A 47 -8.04 -12.02 -4.46
CA ILE A 47 -8.96 -12.71 -3.52
C ILE A 47 -8.85 -14.24 -3.67
N ASP A 48 -8.64 -14.70 -4.89
CA ASP A 48 -8.39 -16.11 -5.22
C ASP A 48 -7.25 -16.15 -6.24
N SER A 49 -6.09 -16.67 -5.83
CA SER A 49 -4.90 -16.78 -6.68
C SER A 49 -5.11 -17.71 -7.88
N ALA A 50 -6.06 -18.66 -7.80
CA ALA A 50 -6.44 -19.52 -8.92
C ALA A 50 -7.50 -18.87 -9.83
N LYS A 51 -8.19 -17.81 -9.37
CA LYS A 51 -9.23 -17.10 -10.12
C LYS A 51 -9.01 -15.59 -10.08
N PRO A 52 -8.12 -15.04 -10.91
CA PRO A 52 -7.80 -13.60 -10.95
C PRO A 52 -9.02 -12.68 -11.22
N ALA A 53 -10.09 -13.21 -11.83
CA ALA A 53 -11.32 -12.49 -12.08
C ALA A 53 -12.13 -12.20 -10.80
N SER A 54 -11.80 -12.84 -9.67
CA SER A 54 -12.48 -12.64 -8.38
C SER A 54 -12.20 -11.28 -7.76
N GLY A 55 -11.24 -10.50 -8.30
CA GLY A 55 -10.87 -9.19 -7.80
C GLY A 55 -9.71 -9.25 -6.80
N TYR A 56 -9.51 -8.13 -6.11
CA TYR A 56 -8.38 -7.90 -5.20
C TYR A 56 -8.86 -7.38 -3.87
N THR A 57 -8.13 -7.72 -2.80
CA THR A 57 -8.34 -7.21 -1.45
C THR A 57 -7.03 -6.73 -0.86
N LEU A 58 -7.08 -5.81 0.09
CA LEU A 58 -5.93 -5.51 0.93
C LEU A 58 -5.72 -6.64 1.93
N SER A 59 -4.45 -7.01 2.14
CA SER A 59 -4.02 -7.92 3.19
C SER A 59 -4.14 -7.28 4.58
N GLU A 60 -3.87 -8.08 5.61
CA GLU A 60 -3.46 -7.57 6.93
C GLU A 60 -2.11 -6.82 6.83
N PRO A 61 -1.77 -5.92 7.79
CA PRO A 61 -0.53 -5.15 7.75
C PRO A 61 0.66 -6.02 8.20
N ILE A 62 1.07 -6.94 7.33
CA ILE A 62 2.09 -7.96 7.63
C ILE A 62 3.32 -7.89 6.73
N TYR A 63 3.26 -7.13 5.63
CA TYR A 63 4.32 -7.10 4.64
C TYR A 63 5.31 -5.96 4.90
N GLU A 64 6.57 -6.17 4.52
CA GLU A 64 7.55 -5.10 4.50
C GLU A 64 7.59 -4.34 3.17
N LEU A 65 7.22 -5.01 2.08
CA LEU A 65 7.20 -4.48 0.72
C LEU A 65 5.98 -5.05 -0.01
N CYS A 66 5.39 -4.24 -0.89
CA CYS A 66 4.43 -4.72 -1.87
C CYS A 66 5.09 -4.83 -3.24
N SER A 67 4.64 -5.81 -4.03
CA SER A 67 5.08 -6.05 -5.40
C SER A 67 4.00 -5.67 -6.40
N TYR A 68 4.43 -5.06 -7.51
CA TYR A 68 3.66 -4.81 -8.71
C TYR A 68 4.47 -5.26 -9.93
N MET A 69 3.93 -6.18 -10.72
CA MET A 69 4.57 -6.73 -11.92
C MET A 69 3.63 -6.56 -13.12
N PRO A 70 3.89 -5.62 -14.04
CA PRO A 70 3.12 -5.55 -15.28
C PRO A 70 3.50 -6.69 -16.22
N ASP A 71 2.54 -7.15 -17.03
CA ASP A 71 2.83 -8.11 -18.10
C ASP A 71 3.72 -7.42 -19.15
N PRO A 72 4.83 -8.06 -19.59
CA PRO A 72 5.78 -7.44 -20.51
C PRO A 72 5.22 -7.22 -21.92
N LYS A 73 4.06 -7.80 -22.25
CA LYS A 73 3.38 -7.67 -23.54
C LYS A 73 2.13 -6.79 -23.47
N ASP A 74 1.59 -6.56 -22.28
CA ASP A 74 0.37 -5.77 -22.07
C ASP A 74 0.38 -5.08 -20.69
N TYR A 75 0.75 -3.81 -20.66
CA TYR A 75 0.83 -3.03 -19.42
C TYR A 75 -0.52 -2.74 -18.74
N ASN A 76 -1.66 -3.20 -19.31
CA ASN A 76 -2.94 -3.21 -18.62
C ASN A 76 -3.17 -4.50 -17.82
N LYS A 77 -2.36 -5.53 -18.07
CA LYS A 77 -2.29 -6.75 -17.26
C LYS A 77 -1.16 -6.63 -16.25
N PHE A 78 -1.43 -7.09 -15.05
CA PHE A 78 -0.54 -6.91 -13.92
C PHE A 78 -0.76 -8.03 -12.90
N TYR A 79 0.23 -8.19 -12.04
CA TYR A 79 0.22 -9.08 -10.90
C TYR A 79 0.67 -8.29 -9.68
N VAL A 80 -0.06 -8.43 -8.58
CA VAL A 80 0.19 -7.69 -7.34
C VAL A 80 0.12 -8.66 -6.16
N ASN A 81 1.04 -8.52 -5.22
CA ASN A 81 1.12 -9.35 -4.02
C ASN A 81 1.96 -8.65 -2.94
N GLY A 82 1.81 -9.07 -1.69
CA GLY A 82 2.81 -8.80 -0.67
C GLY A 82 4.11 -9.57 -0.94
N VAL A 83 5.26 -9.00 -0.59
CA VAL A 83 6.56 -9.63 -0.79
C VAL A 83 6.89 -10.50 0.42
N GLU A 84 7.13 -11.79 0.15
CA GLU A 84 7.74 -12.70 1.12
C GLU A 84 9.24 -12.39 1.20
N MET A 85 9.71 -11.93 2.37
CA MET A 85 11.07 -11.41 2.52
C MET A 85 12.16 -12.49 2.44
N ASP A 86 11.79 -13.78 2.53
CA ASP A 86 12.68 -14.93 2.34
C ASP A 86 12.78 -15.41 0.89
N SER A 87 12.01 -14.80 -0.02
CA SER A 87 12.02 -15.17 -1.45
C SER A 87 13.26 -14.72 -2.23
N ASP A 88 14.01 -13.72 -1.73
CA ASP A 88 15.20 -13.15 -2.38
C ASP A 88 16.03 -12.32 -1.38
N ASP A 89 17.21 -11.83 -1.78
CA ASP A 89 17.98 -10.85 -1.01
C ASP A 89 17.52 -9.42 -1.33
N TYR A 90 16.60 -8.92 -0.51
CA TYR A 90 16.07 -7.56 -0.61
C TYR A 90 16.94 -6.48 0.07
N THR A 91 18.14 -6.81 0.57
CA THR A 91 18.97 -5.88 1.37
C THR A 91 19.20 -4.54 0.64
N ASN A 92 19.56 -4.59 -0.64
CA ASN A 92 19.84 -3.39 -1.43
C ASN A 92 18.57 -2.61 -1.76
N VAL A 93 17.45 -3.30 -1.99
CA VAL A 93 16.15 -2.65 -2.22
C VAL A 93 15.71 -1.91 -0.96
N LEU A 94 15.77 -2.57 0.19
CA LEU A 94 15.42 -1.97 1.49
C LEU A 94 16.32 -0.77 1.81
N ALA A 95 17.62 -0.85 1.49
CA ALA A 95 18.56 0.26 1.68
C ALA A 95 18.18 1.53 0.88
N MET A 96 17.53 1.37 -0.28
CA MET A 96 17.02 2.52 -1.06
C MET A 96 15.86 3.23 -0.36
N TYR A 97 15.10 2.53 0.49
CA TYR A 97 14.03 3.11 1.30
C TYR A 97 14.53 3.63 2.66
N ALA A 98 15.51 2.96 3.26
CA ALA A 98 15.89 3.14 4.67
C ALA A 98 16.55 4.48 5.02
N ASN A 99 16.97 5.27 4.03
CA ASN A 99 17.71 6.52 4.25
C ASN A 99 16.84 7.75 3.90
N PRO A 100 15.92 8.17 4.78
CA PRO A 100 15.10 9.35 4.55
C PRO A 100 15.98 10.59 4.51
N ILE A 101 16.02 11.27 3.36
CA ILE A 101 16.71 12.56 3.18
C ILE A 101 15.64 13.65 3.28
N PRO A 102 15.85 14.72 4.08
CA PRO A 102 14.87 15.81 4.15
C PRO A 102 14.47 16.33 2.77
N GLY A 103 13.17 16.29 2.46
CA GLY A 103 12.64 16.72 1.16
C GLY A 103 12.70 15.68 0.03
N TYR A 104 13.14 14.45 0.30
CA TYR A 104 13.20 13.36 -0.67
C TYR A 104 12.63 12.07 -0.07
N GLY A 105 11.82 11.33 -0.82
CA GLY A 105 11.30 10.03 -0.41
C GLY A 105 11.27 9.07 -1.59
N MET A 106 11.80 7.86 -1.39
CA MET A 106 11.72 6.78 -2.38
C MET A 106 10.30 6.21 -2.38
N LEU A 107 9.64 6.20 -3.55
CA LEU A 107 8.24 5.77 -3.66
C LEU A 107 8.13 4.34 -4.21
N ASN A 108 8.88 4.06 -5.28
CA ASN A 108 8.94 2.77 -5.93
C ASN A 108 10.38 2.48 -6.37
N VAL A 109 10.79 1.22 -6.31
CA VAL A 109 12.03 0.71 -6.89
C VAL A 109 11.63 -0.32 -7.94
N CYS A 110 11.86 -0.01 -9.22
CA CYS A 110 11.52 -0.91 -10.33
C CYS A 110 12.77 -1.57 -10.90
N LEU A 111 12.72 -2.90 -10.97
CA LEU A 111 13.77 -3.78 -11.44
C LEU A 111 13.35 -4.35 -12.79
N GLN A 112 14.19 -4.19 -13.81
CA GLN A 112 14.05 -4.94 -15.05
C GLN A 112 14.94 -6.16 -14.98
N GLU A 113 14.31 -7.34 -14.98
CA GLU A 113 14.96 -8.61 -14.67
C GLU A 113 14.97 -9.49 -15.91
N ALA A 114 16.05 -10.25 -16.09
CA ALA A 114 16.17 -11.24 -17.14
C ALA A 114 16.24 -12.63 -16.50
N PHE A 115 15.28 -13.48 -16.85
CA PHE A 115 15.17 -14.84 -16.35
C PHE A 115 15.52 -15.83 -17.45
N GLN A 116 16.31 -16.83 -17.09
CA GLN A 116 16.60 -17.98 -17.94
C GLN A 116 16.10 -19.24 -17.22
N PHE A 117 14.85 -19.62 -17.46
CA PHE A 117 14.25 -20.84 -16.88
C PHE A 117 14.63 -22.13 -17.64
N HIS A 118 15.30 -22.01 -18.79
CA HIS A 118 15.69 -23.12 -19.68
C HIS A 118 17.20 -23.12 -19.97
N ALA A 119 17.63 -23.88 -20.98
CA ALA A 119 19.03 -23.92 -21.39
C ALA A 119 19.49 -22.61 -22.05
N ALA A 120 20.81 -22.38 -22.07
CA ALA A 120 21.44 -21.11 -22.51
C ALA A 120 21.16 -20.73 -23.98
N ASN A 121 20.71 -21.69 -24.78
CA ASN A 121 20.30 -21.52 -26.16
C ASN A 121 18.83 -21.12 -26.34
N HIS A 122 18.05 -21.01 -25.26
CA HIS A 122 16.70 -20.48 -25.30
C HIS A 122 16.68 -18.99 -24.96
N PRO A 123 15.84 -18.17 -25.62
CA PRO A 123 15.71 -16.76 -25.28
C PRO A 123 15.35 -16.56 -23.80
N SER A 124 16.06 -15.64 -23.14
CA SER A 124 15.70 -15.18 -21.81
C SER A 124 14.34 -14.47 -21.85
N GLN A 125 13.61 -14.56 -20.75
CA GLN A 125 12.40 -13.79 -20.54
C GLN A 125 12.76 -12.55 -19.74
N THR A 126 12.27 -11.39 -20.16
CA THR A 126 12.42 -10.16 -19.38
C THR A 126 11.12 -9.82 -18.68
N SER A 127 11.20 -9.41 -17.42
CA SER A 127 10.07 -8.86 -16.68
C SER A 127 10.44 -7.53 -16.04
N LEU A 128 9.42 -6.74 -15.72
CA LEU A 128 9.55 -5.57 -14.87
C LEU A 128 8.86 -5.89 -13.54
N ARG A 129 9.53 -5.61 -12.42
CA ARG A 129 8.98 -5.75 -11.07
C ARG A 129 9.23 -4.48 -10.29
N CYS A 130 8.16 -3.82 -9.85
CA CYS A 130 8.24 -2.66 -8.99
C CYS A 130 7.91 -3.07 -7.55
N LEU A 131 8.74 -2.61 -6.63
CA LEU A 131 8.59 -2.80 -5.20
C LEU A 131 8.26 -1.44 -4.58
N CYS A 132 7.40 -1.41 -3.56
CA CYS A 132 7.02 -0.17 -2.87
C CYS A 132 6.77 -0.42 -1.38
N LYS A 133 7.03 0.59 -0.54
CA LYS A 133 7.01 0.49 0.94
C LYS A 133 5.96 1.42 1.58
N ARG A 134 4.72 1.38 1.09
CA ARG A 134 3.57 2.14 1.61
C ARG A 134 2.29 1.32 1.50
N GLU A 135 1.33 1.55 2.38
CA GLU A 135 0.05 0.84 2.39
C GLU A 135 -0.67 0.93 1.04
N GLY A 136 -1.03 -0.23 0.48
CA GLY A 136 -1.79 -0.34 -0.77
C GLY A 136 -1.08 0.22 -2.01
N CYS A 137 0.24 0.44 -1.94
CA CYS A 137 0.99 1.09 -3.01
C CYS A 137 1.01 0.29 -4.32
N ASN A 138 0.86 -1.04 -4.26
CA ASN A 138 0.76 -1.93 -5.41
C ASN A 138 -0.66 -1.97 -6.01
N LEU A 139 -1.21 -0.80 -6.35
CA LEU A 139 -2.56 -0.64 -6.87
C LEU A 139 -2.85 -1.62 -8.05
N PRO A 140 -3.91 -2.46 -7.99
CA PRO A 140 -4.29 -3.40 -9.05
C PRO A 140 -4.95 -2.68 -10.24
N LYS A 141 -4.16 -1.89 -10.95
CA LYS A 141 -4.51 -1.16 -12.18
C LYS A 141 -3.35 -1.23 -13.16
N GLY A 142 -3.57 -0.77 -14.40
CA GLY A 142 -2.51 -0.71 -15.41
C GLY A 142 -1.30 0.11 -14.98
N PHE A 143 -0.14 -0.16 -15.59
CA PHE A 143 1.17 0.28 -15.09
C PHE A 143 1.28 1.79 -14.91
N THR A 144 0.80 2.57 -15.87
CA THR A 144 0.84 4.04 -15.79
C THR A 144 -0.05 4.56 -14.66
N THR A 145 -1.24 3.97 -14.47
CA THR A 145 -2.13 4.30 -13.35
C THR A 145 -1.50 3.96 -12.00
N PHE A 146 -0.81 2.83 -11.88
CA PHE A 146 -0.04 2.47 -10.70
C PHE A 146 1.04 3.52 -10.37
N LEU A 147 1.81 3.95 -11.36
CA LEU A 147 2.84 4.98 -11.18
C LEU A 147 2.24 6.33 -10.80
N ASP A 148 1.16 6.74 -11.45
CA ASP A 148 0.46 8.00 -11.18
C ASP A 148 -0.15 8.02 -9.78
N PHE A 149 -0.79 6.93 -9.37
CA PHE A 149 -1.33 6.78 -8.02
C PHE A 149 -0.26 6.99 -6.95
N ASN A 150 0.93 6.42 -7.16
CA ASN A 150 2.03 6.52 -6.20
C ASN A 150 2.63 7.93 -6.10
N LYS A 151 2.35 8.87 -7.00
CA LYS A 151 2.84 10.26 -6.89
C LYS A 151 2.21 11.01 -5.71
N LEU A 152 1.08 10.53 -5.21
CA LEU A 152 0.30 11.16 -4.16
C LEU A 152 0.53 10.47 -2.81
N PRO A 153 0.23 11.15 -1.68
CA PRO A 153 0.12 10.51 -0.38
C PRO A 153 -0.90 9.37 -0.41
N MET A 154 -0.63 8.28 0.29
CA MET A 154 -1.60 7.19 0.40
C MET A 154 -2.87 7.65 1.15
N PRO A 155 -4.08 7.27 0.69
CA PRO A 155 -5.31 7.64 1.38
C PRO A 155 -5.36 7.09 2.81
N GLU A 156 -5.74 7.93 3.78
CA GLU A 156 -5.86 7.54 5.19
C GLU A 156 -7.09 6.66 5.46
N VAL A 157 -8.06 6.67 4.56
CA VAL A 157 -9.28 5.85 4.63
C VAL A 157 -9.08 4.61 3.77
N ALA A 158 -9.23 3.45 4.41
CA ALA A 158 -9.13 2.13 3.78
C ALA A 158 -9.98 2.04 2.50
N PHE A 159 -9.42 1.37 1.50
CA PHE A 159 -10.07 1.04 0.22
C PHE A 159 -11.10 -0.07 0.36
#